data_AF-A0A1Z3HN29-F1
#
_entry.id   AF-A0A1Z3HN29-F1
#
_cell.length_a   1.000
_cell.length_b   1.000
_cell.length_c   1.000
_cell.angle_alpha   90.00
_cell.angle_beta   90.00
_cell.angle_gamma   90.00
#
_symmetry.space_group_name_H-M   'P 1'
#
loop_
_entity.id
_entity.type
_entity.pdbx_description
1 polymer ?
#
loop_
_entity_poly.entity_id
_entity_poly.type
_entity_poly.pdbx_seq_one_letter_code
_entity_poly.pdbx_strand_id
1 'polypeptide(L)' 'MANVAVRYVLEQPTVAGAIVGARLSIAEHIIAEHIEDNSRVFDFALTDSDQARLQAACQGSHDLFQLIGDCGDEYRR' A
#
# COMPACT_ATOMS: atom_id res chain seq x y z
N MET A 1 10.53 4.42 -2.45
CA MET A 1 9.41 5.20 -3.08
C MET A 1 7.99 4.65 -2.79
N ALA A 2 7.82 3.45 -2.22
CA ALA A 2 6.49 2.86 -1.99
C ALA A 2 5.75 3.41 -0.75
N ASN A 3 6.45 4.13 0.13
CA ASN A 3 5.99 4.40 1.49
C ASN A 3 4.71 5.21 1.57
N VAL A 4 4.45 6.15 0.65
CA VAL A 4 3.20 6.94 0.66
C VAL A 4 1.99 6.03 0.41
N ALA A 5 2.11 5.11 -0.55
CA ALA A 5 1.04 4.14 -0.84
C ALA A 5 0.86 3.14 0.31
N VAL A 6 1.96 2.62 0.87
CA VAL A 6 1.91 1.71 2.02
C VAL A 6 1.30 2.41 3.24
N ARG A 7 1.69 3.66 3.51
CA ARG A 7 1.13 4.47 4.60
C ARG A 7 -0.37 4.66 4.43
N TYR A 8 -0.81 5.02 3.22
CA TYR A 8 -2.23 5.18 2.91
C TYR A 8 -3.03 3.89 3.16
N VAL A 9 -2.49 2.73 2.78
CA VAL A 9 -3.12 1.42 3.02
C VAL A 9 -3.15 1.10 4.52
N LEU A 10 -2.06 1.34 5.26
CA LEU A 10 -1.99 1.10 6.69
C LEU A 10 -2.94 1.99 7.52
N GLU A 11 -3.32 3.17 7.02
CA GLU A 11 -4.27 4.07 7.68
C GLU A 11 -5.75 3.70 7.43
N GLN A 12 -6.04 2.68 6.62
CA GLN A 12 -7.41 2.25 6.39
C GLN A 12 -7.99 1.51 7.61
N PRO A 13 -9.27 1.74 7.99
CA PRO A 13 -9.85 1.24 9.24
C PRO A 13 -9.75 -0.28 9.46
N THR A 14 -9.73 -1.08 8.40
CA THR A 14 -9.75 -2.55 8.45
C THR A 14 -8.40 -3.19 8.19
N VAL A 15 -7.32 -2.41 8.03
CA VAL A 15 -6.00 -2.91 7.69
C VAL A 15 -5.14 -3.05 8.94
N ALA A 16 -4.70 -4.27 9.24
CA ALA A 16 -3.78 -4.55 10.36
C ALA A 16 -2.30 -4.53 9.95
N GLY A 17 -1.99 -4.60 8.66
CA GLY A 17 -0.62 -4.65 8.14
C GLY A 17 -0.56 -4.65 6.62
N ALA A 18 0.62 -4.36 6.09
CA ALA A 18 0.89 -4.36 4.66
C ALA A 18 2.15 -5.19 4.38
N ILE A 19 2.13 -5.96 3.29
CA ILE A 19 3.26 -6.79 2.85
C ILE A 19 3.83 -6.15 1.58
N VAL A 20 5.13 -5.84 1.59
CA VAL A 20 5.84 -5.29 0.44
C VAL A 20 6.70 -6.40 -0.18
N GLY A 21 6.30 -6.87 -1.36
CA GLY A 21 7.09 -7.83 -2.12
C GLY A 21 8.27 -7.15 -2.82
N ALA A 22 9.47 -7.71 -2.69
CA ALA A 22 10.67 -7.26 -3.39
C ALA A 22 11.35 -8.44 -4.11
N ARG A 23 11.94 -8.19 -5.29
CA ARG A 23 12.78 -9.19 -5.97
C ARG A 23 14.17 -9.17 -5.36
N LEU A 24 14.59 -10.31 -4.79
CA LEU A 24 15.86 -10.48 -4.07
C LEU A 24 17.02 -10.94 -4.96
N SER A 25 16.82 -11.07 -6.28
CA SER A 25 17.88 -11.47 -7.22
C SER A 25 18.95 -10.39 -7.46
N ILE A 26 18.89 -9.30 -6.71
CA ILE A 26 19.79 -8.14 -6.73
C ILE A 26 20.52 -8.15 -5.38
N ALA A 27 21.85 -7.96 -5.41
CA ALA A 27 22.81 -8.18 -4.33
C ALA A 27 22.31 -7.94 -2.89
N GLU A 28 22.82 -8.70 -1.91
CA GLU A 28 22.46 -8.62 -0.48
C GLU A 28 22.41 -7.19 0.08
N HIS A 29 23.29 -6.29 -0.40
CA HIS A 29 23.32 -4.88 0.00
C HIS A 29 22.00 -4.14 -0.32
N ILE A 30 21.37 -4.46 -1.45
CA ILE A 30 20.11 -3.85 -1.90
C ILE A 30 18.93 -4.33 -1.03
N ILE A 31 19.01 -5.52 -0.43
CA ILE A 31 17.97 -6.04 0.47
C ILE A 31 17.92 -5.20 1.75
N ALA A 32 19.08 -4.89 2.33
CA ALA A 32 19.17 -4.07 3.54
C ALA A 32 18.63 -2.65 3.28
N GLU A 33 19.03 -2.04 2.16
CA GLU A 33 18.53 -0.71 1.75
C GLU A 33 17.01 -0.71 1.54
N HIS A 34 16.43 -1.77 0.97
CA HIS A 34 14.98 -1.86 0.80
C HIS A 34 14.23 -2.00 2.12
N ILE A 35 14.77 -2.74 3.09
CA ILE A 35 14.17 -2.86 4.43
C ILE A 35 14.19 -1.48 5.11
N GLU A 36 15.33 -0.80 5.07
CA GLU A 36 15.48 0.53 5.65
C GLU A 36 14.54 1.54 4.97
N ASP A 37 14.53 1.62 3.63
CA ASP A 37 13.63 2.55 2.92
C ASP A 37 12.16 2.27 3.24
N ASN A 38 11.71 1.01 3.23
CA ASN A 38 10.32 0.68 3.54
C ASN A 38 9.94 0.99 4.99
N SER A 39 10.88 0.87 5.94
CA SER A 39 10.61 1.18 7.37
C SER A 39 10.27 2.65 7.61
N ARG A 40 10.73 3.55 6.73
CA ARG A 40 10.43 5.00 6.79
C ARG A 40 8.96 5.33 6.56
N VAL A 41 8.10 4.35 6.28
CA VAL A 41 6.63 4.48 6.31
C VAL A 41 6.11 4.96 7.67
N PHE A 42 6.87 4.73 8.75
CA PHE A 42 6.49 5.14 10.10
C PHE A 42 7.03 6.53 10.49
N ASP A 43 7.89 7.13 9.67
CA ASP A 43 8.54 8.42 9.96
C ASP A 43 7.69 9.63 9.58
N PHE A 44 6.53 9.41 8.96
CA PHE A 44 5.62 10.48 8.57
C PHE A 44 4.15 10.04 8.71
N ALA A 45 3.26 11.02 8.66
CA ALA A 45 1.81 10.83 8.62
C ALA A 45 1.25 11.57 7.40
N LEU A 46 0.13 11.08 6.86
CA LEU A 46 -0.60 11.78 5.82
C LEU A 46 -1.46 12.86 6.45
N THR A 47 -1.41 14.08 5.92
CA THR A 47 -2.32 15.14 6.34
C THR A 47 -3.69 14.96 5.69
N ASP A 48 -4.72 15.62 6.22
CA ASP A 48 -6.05 15.63 5.60
C ASP A 48 -6.01 16.09 4.13
N SER A 49 -5.13 17.04 3.81
CA SER A 49 -4.92 17.50 2.44
C SER A 49 -4.28 16.41 1.56
N ASP A 50 -3.37 15.61 2.10
CA ASP A 50 -2.78 14.48 1.36
C ASP A 50 -3.83 13.39 1.12
N GLN A 51 -4.63 13.08 2.14
CA GLN A 51 -5.73 12.12 2.05
C GLN A 51 -6.76 12.55 0.99
N ALA A 52 -7.16 13.82 0.96
CA ALA A 52 -8.07 14.35 -0.06
C ALA A 52 -7.51 14.19 -1.48
N ARG A 53 -6.21 14.45 -1.68
CA ARG A 53 -5.54 14.28 -2.98
C ARG A 53 -5.48 12.80 -3.40
N LEU A 54 -5.19 11.91 -2.46
CA LEU A 54 -5.15 10.47 -2.71
C LEU A 54 -6.55 9.93 -3.06
N GLN A 55 -7.58 10.34 -2.32
CA GLN A 55 -8.97 9.98 -2.62
C GLN A 55 -9.37 10.45 -4.01
N ALA A 56 -9.05 11.68 -4.39
CA ALA A 56 -9.33 12.19 -5.74
C ALA A 56 -8.63 11.36 -6.83
N ALA A 57 -7.38 10.93 -6.61
CA ALA A 57 -6.67 10.04 -7.54
C ALA A 57 -7.30 8.64 -7.62
N CYS A 58 -7.84 8.13 -6.51
CA CYS A 58 -8.52 6.84 -6.44
C CYS A 58 -9.94 6.83 -7.04
N GLN A 59 -10.58 7.98 -7.26
CA GLN A 59 -11.95 8.05 -7.81
C GLN A 59 -12.10 7.39 -9.19
N GLY A 60 -11.01 7.26 -9.97
CA GLY A 60 -11.01 6.54 -11.25
C GLY A 60 -10.97 5.01 -11.15
N SER A 61 -10.74 4.46 -9.95
CA SER A 61 -10.84 3.03 -9.70
C SER A 61 -12.31 2.66 -9.46
N HIS A 62 -12.89 1.86 -10.34
CA HIS A 62 -14.32 1.50 -10.40
C HIS A 62 -14.79 0.62 -9.22
N ASP A 63 -14.60 1.10 -7.98
CA ASP A 63 -14.92 0.38 -6.73
C ASP A 63 -14.75 -1.13 -6.91
N LEU A 64 -13.49 -1.53 -7.14
CA LEU A 64 -13.17 -2.91 -7.49
C LEU A 64 -13.77 -3.88 -6.47
N PHE A 65 -13.87 -3.48 -5.21
CA PHE A 65 -14.55 -4.25 -4.19
C PHE A 65 -16.03 -4.48 -4.50
N GLN A 66 -16.78 -3.47 -4.92
CA GLN A 66 -18.15 -3.66 -5.42
C GLN A 66 -18.23 -4.50 -6.69
N LEU A 67 -17.26 -4.36 -7.60
CA LEU A 67 -17.31 -5.01 -8.92
C LEU A 67 -16.91 -6.49 -8.88
N ILE A 68 -15.87 -6.85 -8.13
CA ILE A 68 -15.28 -8.19 -8.11
C ILE A 68 -15.33 -8.89 -6.74
N GLY A 69 -15.70 -8.18 -5.67
CA GLY A 69 -15.71 -8.71 -4.30
C GLY A 69 -14.35 -8.56 -3.60
N ASP A 70 -14.20 -9.20 -2.44
CA ASP A 70 -12.91 -9.27 -1.75
C ASP A 70 -11.93 -10.13 -2.56
N CYS A 71 -10.63 -9.89 -2.40
CA CYS A 71 -9.60 -10.69 -3.06
C CYS A 71 -9.73 -12.15 -2.61
N GLY A 72 -10.09 -13.04 -3.54
CA GLY A 72 -10.40 -14.44 -3.26
C GLY A 72 -11.87 -14.80 -3.44
N ASP A 73 -12.78 -13.84 -3.53
CA ASP A 73 -14.21 -14.08 -3.81
C ASP A 73 -14.42 -14.50 -5.26
N GLU A 74 -13.57 -14.04 -6.18
CA GLU A 74 -13.55 -14.46 -7.58
C GLU A 74 -13.23 -15.95 -7.75
N TYR A 75 -12.54 -16.56 -6.78
CA TYR A 75 -12.16 -17.99 -6.80
C TYR A 75 -13.07 -18.89 -5.96
N ARG A 76 -13.95 -18.32 -5.12
CA ARG A 76 -14.83 -19.05 -4.18
C ARG A 76 -16.26 -19.26 -4.70
N ARG A 77 -16.50 -19.04 -6.00
CA ARG A 77 -17.78 -19.34 -6.68
C ARG A 77 -17.86 -20.79 -7.14
#